data_AF-A0A7S3JDD9-F1
#
_entry.id   AF-A0A7S3JDD9-F1
#
_cell.length_a   1.000
_cell.length_b   1.000
_cell.length_c   1.000
_cell.angle_alpha   90.00
_cell.angle_beta   90.00
_cell.angle_gamma   90.00
#
_symmetry.space_group_name_H-M   'P 1'
#
loop_
_entity.id
_entity.type
_entity.pdbx_description
1 polymer ?
#
loop_
_entity_poly.entity_id
_entity_poly.type
_entity_poly.pdbx_seq_one_letter_code
_entity_poly.pdbx_strand_id
1 'polypeptide(L)'
;RIEKANENNFDNLKYGSLITLNINELETDADRKLCTKLRVSDKISAVSMSKDEYNINCLFKIVPASQHNMQEKILNIIEDDEVPQSIEIEFENFISEMNSNVSAYKLEFGKPVKFEDSFQLYQESSKRFMC
;
A
#
# COMPACT_ATOMS: atom_id res chain seq x y z
N ARG A 1 -4.31 40.68 -26.50
CA ARG A 1 -4.71 40.16 -25.17
C ARG A 1 -5.27 38.78 -25.42
N ILE A 2 -4.44 37.75 -25.33
CA ILE A 2 -4.81 36.38 -25.71
C ILE A 2 -4.46 35.50 -24.50
N GLU A 3 -5.54 35.00 -23.92
CA GLU A 3 -5.70 33.78 -23.11
C GLU A 3 -4.49 33.30 -22.31
N LYS A 4 -4.51 33.59 -21.00
CA LYS A 4 -3.82 32.76 -20.00
C LYS A 4 -4.58 31.45 -19.91
N ALA A 5 -4.05 30.38 -20.50
CA ALA A 5 -4.45 29.03 -20.15
C ALA A 5 -4.06 28.78 -18.68
N ASN A 6 -5.06 28.87 -17.80
CA ASN A 6 -5.05 28.15 -16.53
C ASN A 6 -5.37 26.68 -16.88
N GLU A 7 -4.34 25.88 -17.14
CA GLU A 7 -4.48 24.42 -17.10
C GLU A 7 -3.50 23.92 -16.03
N ASN A 8 -4.02 23.82 -14.81
CA ASN A 8 -3.39 22.97 -13.81
C ASN A 8 -3.37 21.55 -14.39
N ASN A 9 -2.22 21.10 -14.88
CA ASN A 9 -2.02 19.73 -15.30
C ASN A 9 -2.15 18.81 -14.07
N PHE A 10 -3.34 18.25 -13.87
CA PHE A 10 -3.55 17.21 -12.88
C PHE A 10 -3.23 15.86 -13.54
N ASP A 11 -2.13 15.24 -13.11
CA ASP A 11 -1.82 13.87 -13.48
C ASP A 11 -2.70 12.89 -12.66
N ASN A 12 -3.20 11.85 -13.33
CA ASN A 12 -3.92 10.78 -12.66
C ASN A 12 -3.01 10.03 -11.66
N LEU A 13 -3.59 9.60 -10.55
CA LEU A 13 -2.96 8.68 -9.62
C LEU A 13 -2.71 7.33 -10.30
N LYS A 14 -1.55 6.72 -10.09
CA LYS A 14 -1.13 5.48 -10.76
C LYS A 14 -0.67 4.43 -9.76
N TYR A 15 -0.81 3.15 -10.12
CA TYR A 15 -0.16 2.08 -9.36
C TYR A 15 1.35 2.25 -9.40
N GLY A 16 2.01 2.08 -8.25
CA GLY A 16 3.43 2.34 -8.06
C GLY A 16 3.77 3.78 -7.66
N SER A 17 2.81 4.72 -7.72
CA SER A 17 3.02 6.09 -7.25
C SER A 17 3.31 6.13 -5.75
N LEU A 18 4.22 7.02 -5.35
CA LEU A 18 4.47 7.37 -3.95
C LEU A 18 3.57 8.53 -3.54
N ILE A 19 2.87 8.37 -2.43
CA ILE A 19 1.90 9.32 -1.90
C ILE A 19 2.15 9.59 -0.42
N THR A 20 1.64 10.72 0.04
CA THR A 20 1.42 11.02 1.46
C THR A 20 -0.08 11.17 1.70
N LEU A 21 -0.59 10.62 2.80
CA LEU A 21 -1.99 10.74 3.17
C LEU A 21 -2.15 11.87 4.19
N ASN A 22 -2.89 12.91 3.82
CA ASN A 22 -3.25 14.00 4.72
C ASN A 22 -4.56 13.66 5.42
N ILE A 23 -4.59 13.79 6.75
CA ILE A 23 -5.75 13.59 7.60
C ILE A 23 -6.10 14.94 8.21
N ASN A 24 -6.79 15.77 7.43
CA ASN A 24 -7.33 17.02 7.92
C ASN A 24 -8.83 16.79 8.12
N GLU A 25 -9.31 16.87 9.36
CA GLU A 25 -10.74 16.76 9.66
C GLU A 25 -11.49 18.06 9.29
N LEU A 26 -10.78 19.20 9.26
CA LEU A 26 -11.30 20.52 8.92
C LEU A 26 -10.26 21.31 8.10
N GLU A 27 -10.71 22.19 7.19
CA GLU A 27 -9.85 23.04 6.34
C GLU A 27 -8.93 23.99 7.13
N THR A 28 -9.20 24.20 8.43
CA THR A 28 -8.47 25.12 9.30
C THR A 28 -7.34 24.46 10.10
N ASP A 29 -7.26 23.12 10.11
CA ASP A 29 -6.24 22.41 10.89
C ASP A 29 -4.90 22.38 10.16
N ALA A 30 -3.81 22.46 10.94
CA ALA A 30 -2.46 22.27 10.41
C ALA A 30 -2.35 20.88 9.77
N ASP A 31 -1.77 20.80 8.57
CA ASP A 31 -1.66 19.55 7.80
C ASP A 31 -1.09 18.40 8.67
N ARG A 32 -1.92 17.38 8.90
CA ARG A 32 -1.48 16.17 9.60
C ARG A 32 -1.27 15.07 8.57
N LYS A 33 -0.05 14.51 8.54
CA LYS A 33 0.30 13.42 7.64
C LYS A 33 0.25 12.08 8.38
N LEU A 34 -0.34 11.08 7.75
CA LEU A 34 -0.29 9.70 8.24
C LEU A 34 1.17 9.21 8.23
N CYS A 35 1.60 8.60 9.33
CA CYS A 35 2.98 8.20 9.58
C CYS A 35 3.00 6.95 10.47
N THR A 36 3.84 5.97 10.16
CA THR A 36 4.05 4.85 11.11
C THR A 36 5.27 5.11 11.99
N LYS A 37 5.26 4.53 13.19
CA LYS A 37 6.42 4.60 14.08
C LYS A 37 7.52 3.65 13.59
N LEU A 38 8.76 4.16 13.59
CA LEU A 38 10.01 3.48 13.22
C LEU A 38 10.03 1.98 13.55
N ARG A 39 10.22 1.15 12.49
CA ARG A 39 10.73 -0.24 12.40
C ARG A 39 10.27 -1.33 13.40
N VAL A 40 9.58 -0.98 14.48
CA VAL A 40 9.32 -1.84 15.64
C VAL A 40 7.83 -1.86 16.01
N SER A 41 7.06 -0.86 15.58
CA SER A 41 5.65 -0.75 15.98
C SER A 41 4.73 -0.80 14.77
N ASP A 42 3.67 -1.59 14.89
CA ASP A 42 2.56 -1.64 13.92
C ASP A 42 1.58 -0.46 14.10
N LYS A 43 1.89 0.47 15.02
CA LYS A 43 1.04 1.63 15.29
C LYS A 43 1.22 2.71 14.23
N ILE A 44 0.10 3.13 13.67
CA ILE A 44 -0.01 4.29 12.79
C ILE A 44 -0.36 5.52 13.64
N SER A 45 0.20 6.67 13.26
CA SER A 45 0.00 7.95 13.93
C SER A 45 -0.15 9.06 12.90
N ALA A 46 -0.77 10.17 13.28
CA ALA A 46 -0.84 11.36 12.46
C ALA A 46 0.06 12.43 13.06
N VAL A 47 1.05 12.89 12.29
CA VAL A 47 2.04 13.89 12.71
C VAL A 47 1.76 15.22 12.02
N SER A 48 1.76 16.31 12.77
CA SER A 48 1.68 17.65 12.20
C SER A 48 2.98 17.93 11.45
N MET A 49 2.86 18.26 10.17
CA MET A 49 4.02 18.52 9.31
C MET A 49 3.70 19.63 8.33
N SER A 50 4.66 20.50 8.05
CA SER A 50 4.47 21.48 6.98
C SER A 50 4.44 20.78 5.60
N LYS A 51 3.88 21.46 4.60
CA LYS A 51 3.77 20.92 3.23
C LYS A 51 5.12 20.49 2.66
N ASP A 52 6.16 21.29 2.90
CA ASP A 52 7.52 21.10 2.38
C ASP A 52 8.37 20.13 3.21
N GLU A 53 7.86 19.69 4.36
CA GLU A 53 8.59 18.79 5.25
C GLU A 53 8.50 17.34 4.75
N TYR A 54 9.69 16.76 4.52
CA TYR A 54 9.85 15.40 4.05
C TYR A 54 10.06 14.43 5.22
N ASN A 55 9.22 13.40 5.29
CA ASN A 55 9.42 12.28 6.21
C ASN A 55 9.12 10.96 5.48
N ILE A 56 10.14 10.11 5.37
CA ILE A 56 10.05 8.82 4.69
C ILE A 56 9.01 7.88 5.33
N ASN A 57 8.71 8.07 6.62
CA ASN A 57 7.68 7.29 7.32
C ASN A 57 6.25 7.68 6.95
N CYS A 58 6.07 8.78 6.21
CA CYS A 58 4.78 9.21 5.67
C CYS A 58 4.58 8.79 4.21
N LEU A 59 5.57 8.12 3.60
CA LEU A 59 5.51 7.70 2.19
C LEU A 59 4.91 6.31 2.05
N PHE A 60 3.84 6.25 1.26
CA PHE A 60 3.17 5.02 0.89
C PHE A 60 3.19 4.85 -0.62
N LYS A 61 3.44 3.63 -1.06
CA LYS A 61 3.28 3.20 -2.45
C LYS A 61 1.90 2.59 -2.62
N ILE A 62 1.24 2.95 -3.71
CA ILE A 62 -0.02 2.31 -4.10
C ILE A 62 0.28 1.02 -4.85
N VAL A 63 -0.25 -0.09 -4.35
CA VAL A 63 -0.07 -1.43 -4.90
C VAL A 63 -1.47 -1.99 -5.20
N PRO A 64 -1.71 -2.69 -6.32
CA PRO A 64 -3.00 -3.36 -6.55
C PRO A 64 -3.27 -4.39 -5.47
N ALA A 65 -4.54 -4.71 -5.24
CA ALA A 65 -4.92 -5.74 -4.28
C ALA A 65 -4.32 -7.10 -4.64
N SER A 66 -3.63 -7.71 -3.66
CA SER A 66 -3.05 -9.05 -3.78
C SER A 66 -4.04 -10.14 -3.35
N GLN A 67 -3.81 -11.36 -3.81
CA GLN A 67 -4.50 -12.56 -3.32
C GLN A 67 -3.78 -13.08 -2.06
N HIS A 68 -4.56 -13.54 -1.07
CA HIS A 68 -4.05 -14.00 0.23
C HIS A 68 -4.62 -15.37 0.66
N ASN A 69 -5.36 -16.05 -0.20
CA ASN A 69 -6.08 -17.28 0.15
C ASN A 69 -5.11 -18.39 0.61
N MET A 70 -3.99 -18.55 -0.10
CA MET A 70 -2.99 -19.56 0.24
C MET A 70 -2.14 -19.15 1.44
N GLN A 71 -1.88 -17.85 1.61
CA GLN A 71 -1.24 -17.32 2.82
C GLN A 71 -2.07 -17.65 4.07
N GLU A 72 -3.37 -17.37 4.05
CA GLU A 72 -4.28 -17.68 5.15
C GLU A 72 -4.33 -19.19 5.43
N LYS A 73 -4.40 -20.01 4.37
CA LYS A 73 -4.40 -21.47 4.51
C LYS A 73 -3.12 -22.01 5.17
N ILE A 74 -1.95 -21.52 4.75
CA ILE A 74 -0.67 -21.93 5.35
C ILE A 74 -0.55 -21.45 6.80
N LEU A 75 -1.02 -20.25 7.12
CA LEU A 75 -1.03 -19.76 8.50
C LEU A 75 -1.86 -20.67 9.41
N ASN A 76 -3.07 -21.06 8.97
CA ASN A 76 -3.92 -21.98 9.72
C ASN A 76 -3.24 -23.34 9.95
N ILE A 77 -2.56 -23.89 8.93
CA ILE A 77 -1.82 -25.16 9.06
C ILE A 77 -0.67 -25.05 10.08
N ILE A 78 0.00 -23.89 10.15
CA ILE A 78 1.10 -23.66 11.12
C ILE A 78 0.55 -23.54 12.55
N GLU A 79 -0.66 -23.01 12.71
CA GLU A 79 -1.34 -22.89 14.00
C GLU A 79 -1.95 -24.21 14.49
N ASP A 80 -2.22 -25.15 13.57
CA ASP A 80 -2.72 -26.49 13.88
C ASP A 80 -1.61 -27.40 14.48
N ASP A 81 -1.98 -28.25 15.43
CA ASP A 81 -1.06 -29.21 16.07
C ASP A 81 -0.65 -30.37 15.14
N GLU A 82 -1.39 -30.60 14.05
CA GLU A 82 -1.15 -31.68 13.09
C GLU A 82 -0.86 -31.14 11.68
N VAL A 83 0.36 -31.36 11.19
CA VAL A 83 0.76 -30.98 9.84
C VAL A 83 0.16 -31.98 8.83
N PRO A 84 -0.62 -31.53 7.83
CA PRO A 84 -1.23 -32.41 6.84
C PRO A 84 -0.17 -33.05 5.93
N GLN A 85 -0.41 -34.27 5.48
CA GLN A 85 0.48 -34.97 4.53
C GLN A 85 0.65 -34.23 3.20
N SER A 86 -0.31 -33.36 2.84
CA SER A 86 -0.29 -32.55 1.63
C SER A 86 0.48 -31.23 1.76
N ILE A 87 1.20 -30.98 2.86
CA ILE A 87 1.85 -29.69 3.12
C ILE A 87 2.79 -29.22 2.00
N GLU A 88 3.49 -30.14 1.33
CA GLU A 88 4.38 -29.81 0.21
C GLU A 88 3.58 -29.18 -0.96
N ILE A 89 2.43 -29.77 -1.31
CA ILE A 89 1.55 -29.26 -2.36
C ILE A 89 0.97 -27.90 -1.96
N GLU A 90 0.56 -27.74 -0.70
CA GLU A 90 0.04 -26.46 -0.21
C GLU A 90 1.11 -25.35 -0.23
N PHE A 91 2.36 -25.70 0.07
CA PHE A 91 3.47 -24.78 0.00
C PHE A 91 3.78 -24.37 -1.45
N GLU A 92 3.76 -25.31 -2.40
CA GLU A 92 3.90 -24.99 -3.84
C GLU A 92 2.80 -24.04 -4.33
N ASN A 93 1.54 -24.28 -3.91
CA ASN A 93 0.42 -23.40 -4.22
C ASN A 93 0.61 -22.00 -3.62
N PHE A 94 1.12 -21.90 -2.39
CA PHE A 94 1.48 -20.64 -1.76
C PHE A 94 2.56 -19.87 -2.54
N ILE A 95 3.63 -20.54 -2.95
CA ILE A 95 4.68 -19.92 -3.78
C ILE A 95 4.12 -19.47 -5.13
N SER A 96 3.23 -20.25 -5.73
CA SER A 96 2.54 -19.90 -6.97
C SER A 96 1.68 -18.63 -6.81
N GLU A 97 0.91 -18.52 -5.72
CA GLU A 97 0.13 -17.32 -5.38
C GLU A 97 1.04 -16.09 -5.24
N MET A 98 2.15 -16.20 -4.51
CA MET A 98 3.10 -15.10 -4.35
C MET A 98 3.67 -14.62 -5.70
N ASN A 99 4.05 -15.55 -6.57
CA ASN A 99 4.57 -15.22 -7.91
C ASN A 99 3.50 -14.58 -8.80
N SER A 100 2.25 -15.03 -8.69
CA SER A 100 1.10 -14.44 -9.37
C SER A 100 0.89 -12.99 -8.94
N ASN A 101 0.90 -12.71 -7.63
CA ASN A 101 0.80 -11.36 -7.09
C ASN A 101 1.91 -10.42 -7.61
N VAL A 102 3.17 -10.89 -7.65
CA VAL A 102 4.29 -10.12 -8.21
C VAL A 102 4.06 -9.81 -9.69
N SER A 103 3.54 -10.77 -10.44
CA SER A 103 3.28 -10.63 -11.88
C SER A 103 2.12 -9.66 -12.14
N ALA A 104 1.04 -9.75 -11.36
CA ALA A 104 -0.08 -8.82 -11.38
C ALA A 104 0.35 -7.39 -11.06
N TYR A 105 1.18 -7.20 -10.02
CA TYR A 105 1.75 -5.88 -9.71
C TYR A 105 2.52 -5.29 -10.89
N LYS A 106 3.41 -6.08 -11.52
CA LYS A 106 4.19 -5.62 -12.68
C LYS A 106 3.29 -5.25 -13.86
N LEU A 107 2.19 -5.98 -14.05
CA LEU A 107 1.23 -5.71 -15.12
C LEU A 107 0.46 -4.40 -14.87
N GLU A 108 0.11 -4.10 -13.63
CA GLU A 108 -0.64 -2.90 -13.26
C GLU A 108 0.23 -1.66 -13.06
N PHE A 109 1.54 -1.83 -12.86
CA PHE A 109 2.47 -0.73 -12.61
C PHE A 109 2.37 0.39 -13.66
N GLY A 110 2.19 1.62 -13.18
CA GLY A 110 2.07 2.81 -14.03
C GLY A 110 0.69 3.02 -14.66
N LYS A 111 -0.24 2.07 -14.54
CA LYS A 111 -1.64 2.26 -14.96
C LYS A 111 -2.37 3.19 -13.98
N PRO A 112 -3.35 3.98 -14.46
CA PRO A 112 -4.15 4.83 -13.59
C PRO A 112 -5.00 4.00 -12.61
N VAL A 113 -5.06 4.45 -11.37
CA VAL A 113 -5.99 3.94 -10.35
C VAL A 113 -7.35 4.60 -10.58
N LYS A 114 -8.41 3.79 -10.68
CA LYS A 114 -9.77 4.30 -10.87
C LYS A 114 -10.48 4.42 -9.52
N PHE A 115 -11.53 5.23 -9.50
CA PHE A 115 -12.45 5.25 -8.37
C PHE A 115 -13.06 3.84 -8.19
N GLU A 116 -13.26 3.43 -6.94
CA GLU A 116 -13.69 2.07 -6.53
C GLU A 116 -12.70 0.93 -6.77
N ASP A 117 -11.51 1.19 -7.31
CA ASP A 117 -10.47 0.16 -7.36
C ASP A 117 -9.99 -0.22 -5.95
N SER A 118 -9.89 -1.52 -5.69
CA SER A 118 -9.24 -2.04 -4.49
C SER A 118 -7.71 -1.96 -4.64
N PHE A 119 -7.05 -1.30 -3.68
CA PHE A 119 -5.60 -1.22 -3.62
C PHE A 119 -5.09 -1.40 -2.19
N GLN A 120 -3.81 -1.68 -2.08
CA GLN A 120 -3.05 -1.81 -0.84
C GLN A 120 -2.06 -0.66 -0.72
N LEU A 121 -1.83 -0.23 0.52
CA LEU A 121 -0.83 0.78 0.82
C LEU A 121 0.43 0.12 1.38
N TYR A 122 1.53 0.25 0.66
CA TYR A 122 2.81 -0.28 1.04
C TYR A 122 3.71 0.83 1.58
N GLN A 123 4.12 0.75 2.84
CA GLN A 123 4.94 1.80 3.42
C GLN A 123 6.42 1.64 3.06
N GLU A 124 7.02 2.70 2.50
CA GLU A 124 8.38 2.62 1.98
C GLU A 124 9.47 2.46 3.04
N SER A 125 9.30 3.04 4.25
CA SER A 125 10.34 2.98 5.28
C SER A 125 10.37 1.64 6.02
N SER A 126 9.22 1.05 6.30
CA SER A 126 9.07 -0.22 7.04
C SER A 126 9.05 -1.44 6.13
N LYS A 127 8.78 -1.25 4.84
CA LYS A 127 8.60 -2.33 3.85
C LYS A 127 7.43 -3.25 4.19
N ARG A 128 6.40 -2.72 4.88
CA ARG A 128 5.18 -3.44 5.29
C ARG A 128 3.94 -2.85 4.63
N PHE A 129 2.91 -3.66 4.48
CA PHE A 129 1.58 -3.20 4.09
C PHE A 129 0.85 -2.61 5.30
N MET A 130 -0.01 -1.63 5.03
CA MET A 130 -1.01 -1.17 5.97
C MET A 130 -2.18 -2.16 5.93
N CYS A 131 -2.49 -2.76 7.09
CA CYS A 131 -3.55 -3.75 7.27
C CYS A 131 -4.50 -3.31 8.38
#